data_AF-G2ZQW3-F1
#
_entry.id   AF-G2ZQW3-F1
#
_cell.length_a   1.000
_cell.length_b   1.000
_cell.length_c   1.000
_cell.angle_alpha   90.00
_cell.angle_beta   90.00
_cell.angle_gamma   90.00
#
_symmetry.space_group_name_H-M   'P 1'
#
loop_
_entity.id
_entity.type
_entity.pdbx_description
1 polymer ?
#
loop_
_entity_poly.entity_id
_entity_poly.type
_entity_poly.pdbx_seq_one_letter_code
_entity_poly.pdbx_strand_id
1 'polypeptide(L)'
;MHRIRYRLGIAIGLMIGTAFFCRFFVTHPHLFPSIPESWALWLVDAYGARNQEDVADLEGWTGLVLGFIATSLVTWLALKTWRHVKRPRPSD
;
A
#
# COMPACT_ATOMS: atom_id res chain seq x y z
N MET A 1 29.15 -1.33 -3.29
CA MET A 1 28.26 -0.89 -4.39
C MET A 1 27.04 -1.80 -4.65
N HIS A 2 27.15 -3.14 -4.60
CA HIS A 2 26.05 -4.06 -4.92
C HIS A 2 24.80 -3.94 -4.01
N ARG A 3 24.99 -3.65 -2.72
CA ARG A 3 23.90 -3.50 -1.74
C ARG A 3 23.07 -2.21 -1.95
N ILE A 4 23.69 -1.14 -2.45
CA ILE A 4 23.01 0.14 -2.71
C ILE A 4 22.10 0.03 -3.93
N ARG A 5 22.56 -0.62 -5.00
CA ARG A 5 21.75 -0.89 -6.21
C ARG A 5 20.50 -1.72 -5.90
N TYR A 6 20.64 -2.71 -5.02
CA TYR A 6 19.52 -3.54 -4.58
C TYR A 6 18.49 -2.75 -3.74
N ARG A 7 18.96 -1.89 -2.83
CA ARG A 7 18.09 -1.00 -2.05
C ARG A 7 17.35 0.00 -2.93
N LEU A 8 18.04 0.58 -3.93
CA LEU A 8 17.42 1.49 -4.90
C LEU A 8 16.35 0.76 -5.73
N GLY A 9 16.64 -0.45 -6.21
CA GLY A 9 15.66 -1.25 -6.95
C GLY A 9 14.41 -1.58 -6.13
N ILE A 10 14.58 -1.89 -4.84
CA ILE A 10 13.44 -2.10 -3.93
C ILE A 10 12.64 -0.82 -3.73
N ALA A 11 13.31 0.32 -3.52
CA ALA A 11 12.63 1.60 -3.32
C ALA A 11 11.83 2.03 -4.56
N ILE A 12 12.42 1.89 -5.76
CA ILE A 12 11.73 2.15 -7.02
C ILE A 12 10.56 1.19 -7.22
N GLY A 13 10.76 -0.11 -6.95
CA GLY A 13 9.69 -1.10 -7.03
C GLY A 13 8.54 -0.84 -6.07
N LEU A 14 8.85 -0.38 -4.85
CA LEU A 14 7.86 0.07 -3.86
C LEU A 14 7.07 1.26 -4.39
N MET A 15 7.75 2.30 -4.91
CA MET A 15 7.06 3.47 -5.46
C MET A 15 6.14 3.11 -6.63
N ILE A 16 6.62 2.29 -7.57
CA ILE A 16 5.83 1.82 -8.72
C ILE A 16 4.65 0.95 -8.24
N GLY A 17 4.89 0.05 -7.28
CA GLY A 17 3.86 -0.80 -6.70
C GLY A 17 2.78 0.01 -5.98
N THR A 18 3.17 1.05 -5.23
CA THR A 18 2.24 1.94 -4.54
C THR A 18 1.44 2.76 -5.55
N ALA A 19 2.08 3.32 -6.58
CA ALA A 19 1.39 4.06 -7.64
C ALA A 19 0.41 3.17 -8.41
N PHE A 20 0.81 1.93 -8.74
CA PHE A 20 -0.06 0.96 -9.39
C PHE A 20 -1.24 0.57 -8.49
N PHE A 21 -0.99 0.33 -7.20
CA PHE A 21 -2.05 0.00 -6.25
C PHE A 21 -3.03 1.16 -6.07
N CYS A 22 -2.54 2.40 -5.88
CA CYS A 22 -3.40 3.59 -5.83
C CYS A 22 -4.25 3.70 -7.09
N ARG A 23 -3.65 3.53 -8.27
CA ARG A 23 -4.41 3.56 -9.52
C ARG A 23 -5.42 2.42 -9.59
N PHE A 24 -5.06 1.23 -9.15
CA PHE A 24 -5.95 0.06 -9.15
C PHE A 24 -7.12 0.25 -8.18
N PHE A 25 -6.87 0.81 -7.00
CA PHE A 25 -7.85 1.12 -5.97
C PHE A 25 -8.88 2.15 -6.46
N VAL A 26 -8.41 3.23 -7.10
CA VAL A 26 -9.29 4.27 -7.68
C VAL A 26 -10.06 3.73 -8.90
N THR A 27 -9.45 2.88 -9.72
CA THR A 27 -10.09 2.38 -10.95
C THR A 27 -11.08 1.23 -10.68
N HIS A 28 -10.86 0.44 -9.62
CA HIS A 28 -11.70 -0.70 -9.26
C HIS A 28 -12.19 -0.62 -7.81
N PRO A 29 -12.94 0.42 -7.43
CA PRO A 29 -13.42 0.58 -6.06
C PRO A 29 -14.36 -0.56 -5.64
N HIS A 30 -15.04 -1.20 -6.60
CA HIS A 30 -15.94 -2.33 -6.38
C HIS A 30 -15.24 -3.63 -5.95
N LEU A 31 -13.93 -3.77 -6.16
CA LEU A 31 -13.16 -4.93 -5.70
C LEU A 31 -12.71 -4.79 -4.24
N PHE A 32 -12.83 -3.60 -3.67
CA PHE A 32 -12.46 -3.33 -2.30
C PHE A 32 -13.72 -3.25 -1.43
N PRO A 33 -13.69 -3.84 -0.22
CA PRO A 33 -14.79 -3.66 0.71
C PRO A 33 -14.96 -2.18 1.01
N SER A 34 -16.22 -1.74 1.03
CA SER A 34 -16.58 -0.38 1.43
C SER A 34 -15.95 -0.09 2.79
N ILE A 35 -15.26 1.06 2.88
CA ILE A 35 -14.73 1.53 4.14
C ILE A 35 -15.92 1.69 5.12
N PRO A 36 -15.84 1.17 6.36
CA PRO A 36 -16.93 1.29 7.31
C PRO A 36 -17.31 2.75 7.52
N GLU A 37 -18.60 3.07 7.40
CA GLU A 37 -19.11 4.43 7.47
C GLU A 37 -18.75 5.12 8.80
N SER A 38 -18.81 4.38 9.91
CA SER A 38 -18.39 4.87 11.24
C SER A 38 -16.92 5.27 11.28
N TRP A 39 -16.06 4.57 10.54
CA TRP A 39 -14.63 4.88 10.47
C TRP A 39 -14.38 6.08 9.57
N ALA A 40 -15.10 6.19 8.44
CA ALA A 40 -15.04 7.35 7.57
C ALA A 40 -15.49 8.64 8.28
N LEU A 41 -16.62 8.58 9.01
CA LEU A 41 -17.11 9.71 9.82
C LEU A 41 -16.12 10.11 10.91
N TRP A 42 -15.54 9.13 11.60
CA TRP A 42 -14.48 9.41 12.58
C TRP A 42 -13.25 10.06 11.94
N LEU A 43 -12.86 9.63 10.74
CA LEU A 43 -11.73 10.21 10.02
C LEU A 43 -12.00 11.66 9.61
N VAL A 44 -13.20 11.94 9.10
CA VAL A 44 -13.68 13.28 8.72
C VAL A 44 -13.68 14.21 9.94
N ASP A 45 -14.21 13.72 11.06
CA ASP A 45 -14.22 14.47 12.33
C ASP A 45 -12.81 14.70 12.89
N ALA A 46 -11.93 13.69 12.82
CA ALA A 46 -10.55 13.77 13.32
C ALA A 46 -9.67 14.69 12.45
N TYR A 47 -9.88 14.69 11.14
CA TYR A 47 -9.23 15.61 10.21
C TYR A 47 -9.81 17.03 10.30
N GLY A 48 -11.06 17.16 10.77
CA GLY A 48 -11.75 18.43 10.88
C GLY A 48 -12.24 18.97 9.54
N ALA A 49 -12.52 18.08 8.59
CA ALA A 49 -13.02 18.46 7.26
C ALA A 49 -14.34 19.22 7.39
N ARG A 50 -14.40 20.43 6.84
CA ARG A 50 -15.59 21.28 6.87
C ARG A 50 -16.25 21.43 5.51
N ASN A 51 -15.48 21.19 4.45
CA ASN A 51 -15.94 21.29 3.07
C ASN A 51 -15.70 19.98 2.30
N GLN A 52 -16.40 19.83 1.17
CA GLN A 52 -16.27 18.67 0.28
C GLN A 52 -14.85 18.52 -0.31
N GLU A 53 -14.11 19.62 -0.43
CA GLU A 53 -12.70 19.62 -0.85
C GLU A 53 -11.80 18.94 0.19
N ASP A 54 -11.97 19.26 1.48
CA ASP A 54 -11.22 18.64 2.57
C ASP A 54 -11.47 17.12 2.65
N VAL A 55 -12.69 16.68 2.35
CA VAL A 55 -13.06 15.27 2.32
C VAL A 55 -12.38 14.55 1.15
N ALA A 56 -12.30 15.17 -0.02
CA ALA A 56 -11.62 14.61 -1.19
C ALA A 56 -10.11 14.47 -0.95
N ASP A 57 -9.49 15.47 -0.32
CA ASP A 57 -8.09 15.39 0.10
C ASP A 57 -7.88 14.25 1.10
N LEU A 58 -8.75 14.14 2.10
CA LEU A 58 -8.71 13.07 3.10
C LEU A 58 -8.84 11.68 2.46
N GLU A 59 -9.71 11.52 1.46
CA GLU A 59 -9.85 10.29 0.70
C GLU A 59 -8.55 9.97 -0.06
N GLY A 60 -7.93 10.96 -0.68
CA GLY A 60 -6.62 10.83 -1.33
C GLY A 60 -5.52 10.38 -0.36
N TRP A 61 -5.42 11.02 0.81
CA TRP A 61 -4.47 10.64 1.86
C TRP A 61 -4.72 9.22 2.38
N THR A 62 -5.98 8.86 2.59
CA THR A 62 -6.38 7.54 3.06
C THR A 62 -6.01 6.47 2.04
N GLY A 63 -6.29 6.71 0.76
CA GLY A 63 -5.89 5.81 -0.34
C GLY A 63 -4.37 5.65 -0.45
N LEU A 64 -3.60 6.73 -0.26
CA LEU A 64 -2.13 6.67 -0.24
C LEU A 64 -1.59 5.85 0.93
N VAL A 65 -2.11 6.05 2.14
CA VAL A 65 -1.67 5.31 3.33
C VAL A 65 -2.03 3.84 3.21
N LEU A 66 -3.26 3.52 2.84
CA LEU A 66 -3.69 2.14 2.62
C LEU A 66 -2.90 1.47 1.50
N GLY A 67 -2.64 2.20 0.41
CA GLY A 67 -1.81 1.72 -0.68
C GLY A 67 -0.38 1.43 -0.25
N PHE A 68 0.23 2.33 0.52
CA PHE A 68 1.57 2.11 1.06
C PHE A 68 1.65 0.88 1.98
N ILE A 69 0.65 0.69 2.86
CA ILE A 69 0.56 -0.48 3.74
C ILE A 69 0.42 -1.76 2.90
N ALA A 70 -0.51 -1.78 1.94
CA ALA A 70 -0.75 -2.94 1.08
C ALA A 70 0.50 -3.31 0.27
N THR A 71 1.12 -2.34 -0.40
CA THR A 71 2.35 -2.58 -1.18
C THR A 71 3.51 -3.00 -0.29
N SER A 72 3.63 -2.45 0.93
CA SER A 72 4.64 -2.89 1.89
C SER A 72 4.42 -4.34 2.34
N LEU A 73 3.18 -4.74 2.62
CA LEU A 73 2.83 -6.12 2.96
C LEU A 73 3.14 -7.08 1.81
N VAL A 74 2.77 -6.72 0.58
CA VAL A 74 3.08 -7.51 -0.63
C VAL A 74 4.59 -7.65 -0.82
N THR A 75 5.33 -6.55 -0.66
CA THR A 75 6.79 -6.56 -0.77
C THR A 75 7.42 -7.43 0.31
N TRP A 76 6.93 -7.32 1.55
CA TRP A 76 7.38 -8.16 2.66
C TRP A 76 7.08 -9.64 2.43
N LEU A 77 5.87 -9.97 1.97
CA LEU A 77 5.48 -11.33 1.57
C LEU A 77 6.38 -11.85 0.45
N ALA A 78 6.63 -11.06 -0.59
CA ALA A 78 7.51 -11.44 -1.69
C ALA A 78 8.94 -11.74 -1.18
N LEU A 79 9.48 -10.89 -0.30
CA LEU A 79 10.79 -11.11 0.33
C LEU A 79 10.80 -12.33 1.24
N LYS A 80 9.72 -12.57 2.01
CA LYS A 80 9.59 -13.72 2.90
C LYS A 80 9.51 -15.01 2.10
N THR A 81 8.67 -15.06 1.06
CA THR A 81 8.56 -16.19 0.13
C THR A 81 9.89 -16.46 -0.56
N TRP A 82 10.58 -15.41 -1.03
CA TRP A 82 11.90 -15.55 -1.62
C TRP A 82 12.94 -16.12 -0.64
N ARG A 83 12.90 -15.72 0.64
CA ARG A 83 13.74 -16.31 1.69
C ARG A 83 13.39 -17.77 1.96
N HIS A 84 12.11 -18.16 1.90
CA HIS A 84 11.69 -19.55 2.04
C HIS A 84 12.10 -20.41 0.84
N VAL A 85 11.98 -19.89 -0.39
CA VAL A 85 12.38 -20.58 -1.62
C VAL A 85 13.91 -20.71 -1.74
N LYS A 86 14.67 -19.72 -1.25
CA LYS A 86 16.14 -19.79 -1.19
C LYS A 86 16.69 -20.53 0.03
N ARG A 87 15.87 -21.02 0.97
CA ARG A 87 16.37 -22.04 1.91
C ARG A 87 16.69 -23.27 1.06
N PRO A 88 17.94 -23.75 1.04
CA PRO A 88 18.25 -24.99 0.34
C PRO A 88 17.30 -26.05 0.90
N ARG A 89 16.61 -26.79 0.02
CA ARG A 89 16.05 -28.09 0.40
C ARG A 89 17.21 -28.84 1.07
N PRO A 90 17.05 -29.38 2.28
CA PRO A 90 17.95 -30.45 2.70
C PRO A 90 17.78 -31.53 1.64
N SER A 91 18.82 -31.71 0.84
CA SER A 91 18.97 -32.88 -0.01
C SER A 91 19.23 -34.04 0.94
N ASP A 92 18.17 -34.78 1.24
CA ASP A 92 18.25 -36.17 1.69
C ASP A 92 18.35 -37.09 0.46
#